data_AF-A0A7Y8PFK6-F1
#
_entry.id   AF-A0A7Y8PFK6-F1
#
_cell.length_a   1.000
_cell.length_b   1.000
_cell.length_c   1.000
_cell.angle_alpha   90.00
_cell.angle_beta   90.00
_cell.angle_gamma   90.00
#
_symmetry.space_group_name_H-M   'P 1'
#
loop_
_entity.id
_entity.type
_entity.pdbx_description
1 polymer ?
#
loop_
_entity_poly.entity_id
_entity_poly.type
_entity_poly.pdbx_seq_one_letter_code
_entity_poly.pdbx_strand_id
1 'polypeptide(L)'
;MEILWELIEENLRQLDAGKKASRALVGTLTPTQLSVLNEKRSSLGFPLVSGEMFFIGSHIYDSRCKRDNYSVDDVLAQLKGALSDSSIIQIRSGGRSTILQSTEYRKDAYENEFVIDEVIFECTSKNPLIEIYSVIPKGDKNKPPKK
;
A
#
# COMPACT_ATOMS: atom_id res chain seq x y z
N MET A 1 8.37 3.37 -11.52
CA MET A 1 8.54 2.92 -10.13
C MET A 1 9.02 1.51 -10.27
N GLU A 2 10.21 1.23 -9.76
CA GLU A 2 10.74 -0.13 -9.78
C GLU A 2 10.31 -0.82 -8.50
N ILE A 3 9.53 -1.89 -8.62
CA ILE A 3 9.01 -2.66 -7.50
C ILE A 3 9.40 -4.12 -7.67
N LEU A 4 9.99 -4.67 -6.61
CA LEU A 4 10.36 -6.07 -6.45
C LEU A 4 9.13 -6.87 -6.01
N TRP A 5 8.24 -7.14 -6.97
CA TRP A 5 6.94 -7.79 -6.72
C TRP A 5 7.07 -9.19 -6.12
N GLU A 6 8.13 -9.90 -6.48
CA GLU A 6 8.46 -11.22 -5.94
C GLU A 6 8.65 -11.20 -4.42
N LEU A 7 9.20 -10.12 -3.85
CA LEU A 7 9.38 -9.98 -2.41
C LEU A 7 8.06 -9.68 -1.69
N ILE A 8 7.19 -8.89 -2.31
CA ILE A 8 5.85 -8.60 -1.78
C ILE A 8 5.02 -9.89 -1.77
N GLU A 9 5.02 -10.61 -2.89
CA GLU A 9 4.30 -11.86 -3.04
C GLU A 9 4.81 -12.93 -2.08
N GLU A 10 6.13 -13.14 -1.98
CA GLU A 10 6.73 -14.10 -1.05
C GLU A 10 6.31 -13.80 0.39
N ASN A 11 6.36 -12.54 0.83
CA ASN A 11 5.92 -12.17 2.18
C ASN A 11 4.44 -12.48 2.43
N LEU A 12 3.55 -12.15 1.48
CA LEU A 12 2.12 -12.47 1.60
C LEU A 12 1.87 -13.98 1.63
N ARG A 13 2.57 -14.75 0.79
CA ARG A 13 2.45 -16.21 0.75
C ARG A 13 3.03 -16.88 2.00
N GLN A 14 4.10 -16.35 2.59
CA GLN A 14 4.60 -16.80 3.89
C GLN A 14 3.57 -16.62 4.99
N LEU A 15 2.92 -15.45 5.05
CA LEU A 15 1.85 -15.17 6.01
C LEU A 15 0.64 -16.10 5.79
N ASP A 16 0.31 -16.38 4.53
CA ASP A 16 -0.75 -17.31 4.17
C ASP A 16 -0.46 -18.75 4.59
N ALA A 17 0.80 -19.16 4.52
CA ALA A 17 1.28 -20.44 5.05
C ALA A 17 1.42 -20.47 6.59
N GLY A 18 0.98 -19.43 7.30
CA GLY A 18 1.08 -19.32 8.76
C GLY A 18 2.50 -19.05 9.28
N LYS A 19 3.43 -18.65 8.41
CA LYS A 19 4.81 -18.30 8.76
C LYS A 19 4.93 -16.81 9.10
N LYS A 20 6.07 -16.40 9.64
CA LYS A 20 6.42 -14.99 9.85
C LYS A 20 7.11 -14.44 8.60
N ALA A 21 6.63 -13.30 8.10
CA ALA A 21 7.31 -12.53 7.07
C ALA A 21 8.35 -11.58 7.70
N SER A 22 9.44 -11.33 6.97
CA SER A 22 10.47 -10.37 7.35
C SER A 22 10.34 -9.08 6.57
N ARG A 23 10.83 -7.97 7.12
CA ARG A 23 10.85 -6.69 6.40
C ARG A 23 11.76 -6.77 5.19
N ALA A 24 11.24 -6.43 4.01
CA ALA A 24 11.97 -6.37 2.75
C ALA A 24 11.95 -4.94 2.18
N LEU A 25 13.04 -4.48 1.57
CA LEU A 25 13.06 -3.31 0.70
C LEU A 25 12.46 -3.74 -0.64
N VAL A 26 11.33 -3.16 -1.04
CA VAL A 26 10.56 -3.63 -2.20
C VAL A 26 10.47 -2.63 -3.34
N GLY A 27 10.99 -1.42 -3.17
CA GLY A 27 11.01 -0.42 -4.24
C GLY A 27 11.30 0.97 -3.74
N THR A 28 11.16 1.95 -4.62
CA THR A 28 11.36 3.37 -4.33
C THR A 28 10.26 4.21 -4.96
N LEU A 29 9.79 5.24 -4.26
CA LEU A 29 8.89 6.24 -4.85
C LEU A 29 9.54 6.91 -6.06
N THR A 30 8.73 7.36 -7.02
CA THR A 30 9.25 8.19 -8.11
C THR A 30 9.79 9.52 -7.55
N PRO A 31 10.75 10.18 -8.26
CA PRO A 31 11.26 11.48 -7.81
C PRO A 31 10.16 12.51 -7.56
N THR A 32 9.12 12.53 -8.42
CA THR A 32 7.97 13.41 -8.28
C THR A 32 7.16 13.10 -7.03
N GLN A 33 6.80 11.84 -6.79
CA GLN A 33 6.06 11.42 -5.60
C GLN A 33 6.86 11.72 -4.33
N LEU A 34 8.16 11.46 -4.34
CA LEU A 34 9.05 11.74 -3.20
C LEU A 34 9.13 13.25 -2.91
N SER A 35 9.26 14.09 -3.94
CA SER A 35 9.27 15.55 -3.78
C SER A 35 7.98 16.02 -3.11
N VAL A 36 6.83 15.61 -3.65
CA VAL A 36 5.52 15.99 -3.11
C VAL A 36 5.36 15.53 -1.66
N LEU A 37 5.77 14.29 -1.35
CA LEU A 37 5.74 13.79 0.03
C LEU A 37 6.62 14.63 0.95
N ASN A 38 7.87 14.87 0.58
CA ASN A 38 8.82 15.59 1.41
C ASN A 38 8.46 17.08 1.59
N GLU A 39 7.89 17.73 0.57
CA GLU A 39 7.32 19.09 0.69
C GLU A 39 6.22 19.13 1.75
N LYS A 40 5.27 18.19 1.70
CA LYS A 40 4.19 18.12 2.70
C LYS A 40 4.73 17.82 4.10
N ARG A 41 5.67 16.89 4.22
CA ARG A 41 6.32 16.57 5.50
C ARG A 41 7.03 17.78 6.10
N SER A 42 7.82 18.49 5.29
CA SER A 42 8.50 19.71 5.69
C SER A 42 7.52 20.78 6.18
N SER A 43 6.40 20.98 5.46
CA SER A 43 5.36 21.95 5.86
C SER A 43 4.68 21.62 7.20
N LEU A 44 4.75 20.35 7.63
CA LEU A 44 4.22 19.86 8.90
C LEU A 44 5.30 19.74 9.99
N GLY A 45 6.54 20.15 9.72
CA GLY A 45 7.66 20.03 10.65
C GLY A 45 8.16 18.59 10.86
N PHE A 46 7.88 17.69 9.91
CA PHE A 46 8.36 16.31 9.96
C PHE A 46 9.68 16.13 9.20
N PRO A 47 10.57 15.23 9.67
CA PRO A 47 11.79 14.88 8.94
C PRO A 47 11.50 14.34 7.54
N LEU A 48 12.38 14.64 6.59
CA LEU A 48 12.32 14.10 5.23
C LEU A 48 12.59 12.58 5.23
N VAL A 49 12.18 11.92 4.15
CA VAL A 49 12.38 10.47 3.92
C VAL A 49 13.16 10.21 2.62
N SER A 50 13.80 9.04 2.51
CA SER A 50 14.62 8.65 1.34
C SER A 50 13.81 8.23 0.11
N GLY A 51 12.55 7.85 0.30
CA GLY A 51 11.69 7.31 -0.77
C GLY A 51 11.75 5.79 -0.90
N GLU A 52 12.67 5.12 -0.20
CA GLU A 52 12.72 3.65 -0.11
C GLU A 52 11.47 3.11 0.60
N MET A 53 10.81 2.14 -0.04
CA MET A 53 9.60 1.51 0.44
C MET A 53 9.88 0.11 0.96
N PHE A 54 9.46 -0.15 2.18
CA PHE A 54 9.59 -1.43 2.85
C PHE A 54 8.24 -2.14 2.96
N PHE A 55 8.28 -3.48 2.99
CA PHE A 55 7.09 -4.31 3.13
C PHE A 55 7.33 -5.43 4.15
N ILE A 56 6.36 -5.62 5.04
CA ILE A 56 6.23 -6.80 5.92
C ILE A 56 4.93 -7.54 5.56
N GLY A 57 3.83 -6.79 5.40
CA GLY A 57 2.57 -7.33 4.90
C GLY A 57 1.63 -7.91 5.96
N SER A 58 2.06 -8.09 7.22
CA SER A 58 1.22 -8.72 8.26
C SER A 58 -0.10 -8.00 8.49
N HIS A 59 -0.08 -6.67 8.59
CA HIS A 59 -1.31 -5.88 8.76
C HIS A 59 -2.24 -5.95 7.52
N ILE A 60 -1.67 -5.95 6.32
CA ILE A 60 -2.43 -6.13 5.08
C ILE A 60 -3.06 -7.51 5.05
N TYR A 61 -2.30 -8.57 5.31
CA TYR A 61 -2.79 -9.95 5.29
C TYR A 61 -3.91 -10.17 6.32
N ASP A 62 -3.73 -9.72 7.56
CA ASP A 62 -4.76 -9.85 8.59
C ASP A 62 -6.04 -9.07 8.21
N SER A 63 -5.89 -7.87 7.66
CA SER A 63 -7.03 -6.99 7.36
C SER A 63 -7.76 -7.34 6.06
N ARG A 64 -7.06 -7.80 5.03
CA ARG A 64 -7.62 -8.12 3.70
C ARG A 64 -7.92 -9.61 3.56
N CYS A 65 -6.95 -10.46 3.86
CA CYS A 65 -7.09 -11.90 3.66
C CYS A 65 -7.87 -12.57 4.79
N LYS A 66 -7.51 -12.35 6.07
CA LYS A 66 -8.22 -13.02 7.17
C LYS A 66 -9.59 -12.42 7.46
N ARG A 67 -9.68 -11.08 7.51
CA ARG A 67 -10.92 -10.40 7.90
C ARG A 67 -11.90 -10.21 6.75
N ASP A 68 -11.41 -9.76 5.59
CA ASP A 68 -12.23 -9.43 4.43
C ASP A 68 -12.26 -10.56 3.38
N ASN A 69 -11.56 -11.67 3.64
CA ASN A 69 -11.52 -12.90 2.84
C ASN A 69 -10.98 -12.79 1.41
N TYR A 70 -10.21 -11.73 1.12
CA TYR A 70 -9.49 -11.62 -0.15
C TYR A 70 -8.41 -12.70 -0.28
N SER A 71 -8.16 -13.17 -1.50
CA SER A 71 -6.98 -14.00 -1.77
C SER A 71 -5.70 -13.16 -1.77
N VAL A 72 -4.55 -13.81 -1.66
CA VAL A 72 -3.24 -13.14 -1.86
C VAL A 72 -3.18 -12.47 -3.24
N ASP A 73 -3.72 -13.12 -4.26
CA ASP A 73 -3.69 -12.59 -5.62
C ASP A 73 -4.57 -11.32 -5.77
N ASP A 74 -5.71 -11.26 -5.08
CA ASP A 74 -6.54 -10.05 -5.02
C ASP A 74 -5.79 -8.89 -4.36
N VAL A 75 -5.10 -9.17 -3.25
CA VAL A 75 -4.30 -8.17 -2.53
C VAL A 75 -3.15 -7.67 -3.40
N LEU A 76 -2.50 -8.57 -4.16
CA LEU A 76 -1.47 -8.18 -5.12
C LEU A 76 -2.05 -7.28 -6.22
N ALA A 77 -3.26 -7.54 -6.71
CA ALA A 77 -3.93 -6.67 -7.67
C ALA A 77 -4.24 -5.28 -7.09
N GLN A 78 -4.68 -5.20 -5.83
CA GLN A 78 -4.90 -3.94 -5.12
C GLN A 78 -3.61 -3.14 -4.96
N LEU A 79 -2.53 -3.80 -4.53
CA LEU A 79 -1.22 -3.17 -4.39
C LEU A 79 -0.66 -2.68 -5.73
N LYS A 80 -0.78 -3.48 -6.80
CA LYS A 80 -0.38 -3.08 -8.16
C LYS A 80 -1.14 -1.85 -8.65
N GLY A 81 -2.44 -1.76 -8.39
CA GLY A 81 -3.25 -0.59 -8.74
C GLY A 81 -2.78 0.69 -8.05
N ALA A 82 -2.48 0.60 -6.75
CA ALA A 82 -2.07 1.76 -5.96
C ALA A 82 -0.59 2.14 -6.15
N LEU A 83 0.32 1.18 -6.35
CA LEU A 83 1.76 1.40 -6.47
C LEU A 83 2.21 1.73 -7.92
N SER A 84 1.31 2.27 -8.75
CA SER A 84 1.63 2.81 -10.07
C SER A 84 2.45 4.12 -9.99
N ASP A 85 3.22 4.38 -11.03
CA ASP A 85 3.95 5.64 -11.26
C ASP A 85 3.02 6.85 -11.38
N SER A 86 1.82 6.64 -11.91
CA SER A 86 0.80 7.67 -12.09
C SER A 86 0.07 8.01 -10.79
N SER A 87 0.20 7.17 -9.76
CA SER A 87 -0.45 7.39 -8.48
C SER A 87 0.03 8.66 -7.79
N ILE A 88 -0.86 9.29 -7.03
CA ILE A 88 -0.62 10.59 -6.39
C ILE A 88 -0.50 10.48 -4.88
N ILE A 89 0.38 11.29 -4.29
CA ILE A 89 0.51 11.41 -2.84
C ILE A 89 -0.66 12.23 -2.29
N GLN A 90 -1.35 11.66 -1.32
CA GLN A 90 -2.42 12.29 -0.56
C GLN A 90 -2.07 12.27 0.92
N ILE A 91 -2.09 13.43 1.57
CA ILE A 91 -1.91 13.54 3.02
C ILE A 91 -3.25 13.87 3.65
N ARG A 92 -3.82 12.91 4.39
CA ARG A 92 -5.15 13.05 5.01
C ARG A 92 -5.05 13.22 6.52
N SER A 93 -6.15 13.68 7.13
CA SER A 93 -6.32 13.78 8.58
C SER A 93 -5.25 14.62 9.29
N GLY A 94 -4.89 15.77 8.70
CA GLY A 94 -3.93 16.71 9.28
C GLY A 94 -2.50 16.17 9.38
N GLY A 95 -2.08 15.31 8.44
CA GLY A 95 -0.72 14.76 8.42
C GLY A 95 -0.57 13.38 9.03
N ARG A 96 -1.66 12.77 9.52
CA ARG A 96 -1.61 11.46 10.20
C ARG A 96 -1.64 10.27 9.27
N SER A 97 -2.08 10.46 8.02
CA SER A 97 -2.16 9.38 7.04
C SER A 97 -1.52 9.82 5.75
N THR A 98 -0.42 9.16 5.40
CA THR A 98 0.25 9.30 4.11
C THR A 98 -0.28 8.22 3.19
N ILE A 99 -0.80 8.61 2.03
CA ILE A 99 -1.49 7.71 1.11
C ILE A 99 -0.88 7.86 -0.28
N LEU A 100 -0.64 6.74 -0.95
CA LEU A 100 -0.43 6.71 -2.39
C LEU A 100 -1.72 6.20 -3.04
N GLN A 101 -2.38 7.06 -3.80
CA GLN A 101 -3.71 6.79 -4.38
C GLN A 101 -3.59 6.63 -5.89
N SER A 102 -4.15 5.53 -6.42
CA SER A 102 -4.27 5.34 -7.86
C SER A 102 -5.13 6.43 -8.50
N THR A 103 -4.76 6.84 -9.72
CA THR A 103 -5.56 7.77 -10.52
C THR A 103 -6.50 7.06 -11.49
N GLU A 104 -6.40 5.73 -11.58
CA GLU A 104 -7.16 4.92 -12.52
C GLU A 104 -8.11 3.98 -11.78
N TYR A 105 -9.32 3.81 -12.34
CA TYR A 105 -10.26 2.82 -11.83
C TYR A 105 -9.83 1.42 -12.25
N ARG A 106 -9.82 0.49 -11.30
CA ARG A 106 -9.66 -0.94 -11.54
C ARG A 106 -11.02 -1.63 -11.48
N LYS A 107 -11.27 -2.51 -12.45
CA LYS A 107 -12.31 -3.54 -12.35
C LYS A 107 -11.75 -4.74 -11.61
N ASP A 108 -12.46 -5.26 -10.62
CA ASP A 108 -12.02 -6.43 -9.86
C ASP A 108 -12.75 -7.72 -10.24
N ALA A 109 -12.35 -8.83 -9.60
CA ALA A 109 -12.94 -10.16 -9.82
C ALA A 109 -14.34 -10.33 -9.21
N TYR A 110 -14.84 -9.32 -8.48
CA TYR A 110 -16.09 -9.35 -7.73
C TYR A 110 -17.14 -8.40 -8.32
N GLU A 111 -17.01 -8.08 -9.60
CA GLU A 111 -17.95 -7.22 -10.36
C GLU A 111 -17.98 -5.77 -9.87
N ASN A 112 -16.98 -5.31 -9.11
CA ASN A 112 -16.82 -3.88 -8.85
C ASN A 112 -16.15 -3.23 -10.07
N GLU A 113 -16.82 -2.28 -10.71
CA GLU A 113 -16.33 -1.62 -11.93
C GLU A 113 -15.45 -0.39 -11.68
N PHE A 114 -15.61 0.24 -10.51
CA PHE A 114 -14.99 1.53 -10.18
C PHE A 114 -14.26 1.46 -8.83
N VAL A 115 -13.15 0.73 -8.78
CA VAL A 115 -12.30 0.64 -7.59
C VAL A 115 -11.09 1.57 -7.74
N ILE A 116 -10.86 2.45 -6.77
CA ILE A 116 -9.61 3.22 -6.62
C ILE A 116 -8.78 2.60 -5.51
N ASP A 117 -7.62 2.06 -5.85
CA ASP A 117 -6.73 1.48 -4.85
C ASP A 117 -5.89 2.55 -4.16
N GLU A 118 -5.82 2.45 -2.83
CA GLU A 118 -5.01 3.32 -1.97
C GLU A 118 -4.04 2.47 -1.15
N VAL A 119 -2.76 2.78 -1.20
CA VAL A 119 -1.78 2.28 -0.23
C VAL A 119 -1.61 3.29 0.88
N ILE A 120 -1.68 2.81 2.12
CA ILE A 120 -1.38 3.60 3.31
C ILE A 120 0.07 3.34 3.70
N PHE A 121 0.86 4.41 3.77
CA PHE A 121 2.22 4.36 4.29
C PHE A 121 2.23 4.65 5.78
N GLU A 122 2.93 3.80 6.54
CA GLU A 122 3.40 4.13 7.88
C GLU A 122 4.76 4.81 7.72
N CYS A 123 4.83 6.11 8.03
CA CYS A 123 6.05 6.91 7.94
C CYS A 123 5.98 8.11 8.90
N THR A 124 5.96 7.84 10.21
CA THR A 124 5.79 8.89 11.22
C THR A 124 7.02 9.78 11.37
N SER A 125 6.93 10.83 12.19
CA SER A 125 8.09 11.65 12.55
C SER A 125 9.17 10.87 13.30
N LYS A 126 8.79 9.82 14.03
CA LYS A 126 9.70 8.96 14.81
C LYS A 126 10.27 7.80 13.99
N ASN A 127 9.59 7.42 12.91
CA ASN A 127 10.03 6.38 11.98
C ASN A 127 9.94 6.90 10.53
N PRO A 128 10.97 7.61 10.05
CA PRO A 128 10.98 8.20 8.71
C PRO A 128 11.24 7.17 7.59
N LEU A 129 10.96 5.90 7.84
CA LEU A 129 10.97 4.84 6.83
C LEU A 129 9.56 4.72 6.25
N ILE A 130 9.45 4.55 4.94
CA ILE A 130 8.15 4.31 4.29
C ILE A 130 7.88 2.82 4.36
N GLU A 131 6.93 2.41 5.19
CA GLU A 131 6.40 1.05 5.17
C GLU A 131 5.03 1.02 4.47
N ILE A 132 4.86 0.12 3.52
CA ILE A 132 3.55 -0.22 2.94
C ILE A 132 2.76 -0.97 4.02
N TYR A 133 1.94 -0.23 4.76
CA TYR A 133 1.30 -0.70 5.98
C TYR A 133 -0.10 -1.26 5.73
N SER A 134 -0.87 -0.65 4.83
CA SER A 134 -2.22 -1.09 4.48
C SER A 134 -2.54 -0.84 3.02
N VAL A 135 -3.58 -1.51 2.52
CA VAL A 135 -4.19 -1.25 1.21
C VAL A 135 -5.70 -1.17 1.34
N ILE A 136 -6.31 -0.20 0.66
CA ILE A 136 -7.73 0.08 0.71
C ILE A 136 -8.26 0.18 -0.74
N PRO A 137 -9.01 -0.83 -1.22
CA PRO A 137 -9.68 -0.76 -2.53
C PRO A 137 -10.98 0.07 -2.43
N LYS A 138 -10.90 1.40 -2.55
CA LYS A 138 -12.09 2.26 -2.43
C LYS A 138 -13.09 1.96 -3.54
N GLY A 139 -14.31 1.55 -3.17
CA GLY A 139 -15.36 1.20 -4.12
C GLY A 139 -15.65 -0.30 -4.20
N ASP A 140 -14.95 -1.13 -3.41
CA ASP A 140 -15.11 -2.58 -3.24
C ASP A 140 -16.41 -2.97 -2.51
N LYS A 141 -17.57 -2.60 -3.06
CA LYS A 141 -18.87 -2.90 -2.43
C LYS A 141 -19.14 -4.41 -2.37
N ASN A 142 -18.77 -5.13 -3.44
CA ASN A 142 -18.85 -6.57 -3.50
C ASN A 142 -17.54 -7.16 -2.97
N LYS A 143 -17.63 -8.00 -1.94
CA LYS A 143 -16.48 -8.65 -1.31
C LYS A 143 -16.49 -10.15 -1.57
N PRO A 144 -15.33 -10.83 -1.49
CA PRO A 144 -15.28 -12.28 -1.49
C PRO A 144 -16.28 -12.87 -0.48
N PRO A 145 -16.96 -13.98 -0.82
CA PRO A 145 -17.89 -14.63 0.09
C PRO A 145 -17.16 -15.05 1.37
N LYS A 146 -17.78 -14.94 2.54
CA LYS A 146 -17.15 -15.38 3.79
C LYS A 146 -16.89 -16.90 3.75
N LYS A 147 -15.72 -17.32 4.24
CA LYS A 147 -15.41 -18.74 4.52
C LYS A 147 -16.25 -19.26 5.68
#